data_AF-A0A6N4E7C6-F1
#
_entry.id   AF-A0A6N4E7C6-F1
#
_cell.length_a   1.000
_cell.length_b   1.000
_cell.length_c   1.000
_cell.angle_alpha   90.00
_cell.angle_beta   90.00
_cell.angle_gamma   90.00
#
_symmetry.space_group_name_H-M   'P 1'
#
loop_
_entity.id
_entity.type
_entity.pdbx_description
1 polymer ?
#
loop_
_entity_poly.entity_id
_entity_poly.type
_entity_poly.pdbx_seq_one_letter_code
_entity_poly.pdbx_strand_id
1 'polypeptide(L)'
;MSPLQETAAFATLYDKRDGYLKTARGNPFGNVVKDGDKVIMHSATGTDFEVPVLKTLSATGTWKSPDAEVAMAKVGKHQESLECYACHASWVPQCYGCHVQVNYGKDKNGKPLQNTDWIASGNKRYSDGSTAESAVGSKGIMGPGKVFEKRSYLRWEEPVLGINGEGRVTPLMPGCQIVYTVIGRDGEAVALNQLAKSFDEQKELGQSRTPDAIDMAPVQPHSAQRKARTCESCHNNPKAMGYGISGGVFQLGYPRDIVEDLIDQKTGQVIPGRHKIQIPKIADLDYDWSTIIKDDQQVQTVGTHWPLSRALPKEMRDAMERTGLCMGCHKEMSNAELWAKVATPGQLNDAQHIELMNKMFKAYADSKK
;
A
#
# COMPACT_ATOMS: atom_id res chain seq x y z
N MET A 1 -11.97 34.12 -10.74
CA MET A 1 -10.98 33.29 -11.46
C MET A 1 -11.68 32.67 -12.65
N SER A 2 -11.09 32.74 -13.84
CA SER A 2 -11.60 32.05 -15.05
C SER A 2 -11.24 30.56 -14.99
N PRO A 3 -11.93 29.69 -15.74
CA PRO A 3 -11.46 28.31 -15.95
C PRO A 3 -10.07 28.29 -16.62
N LEU A 4 -9.37 27.16 -16.52
CA LEU A 4 -8.13 26.93 -17.27
C LEU A 4 -8.42 26.94 -18.79
N GLN A 5 -7.42 27.30 -19.59
CA GLN A 5 -7.55 27.35 -21.05
C GLN A 5 -7.90 25.97 -21.61
N GLU A 6 -7.30 24.92 -21.09
CA GLU A 6 -7.56 23.53 -21.47
C GLU A 6 -8.98 23.11 -21.12
N THR A 7 -9.49 23.52 -19.95
CA THR A 7 -10.89 23.28 -19.59
C THR A 7 -11.84 23.99 -20.54
N ALA A 8 -11.56 25.24 -20.90
CA ALA A 8 -12.36 25.99 -21.86
C ALA A 8 -12.31 25.40 -23.28
N ALA A 9 -11.19 24.77 -23.66
CA ALA A 9 -11.01 24.17 -24.98
C ALA A 9 -11.63 22.76 -25.11
N PHE A 10 -11.57 21.94 -24.06
CA PHE A 10 -11.84 20.50 -24.14
C PHE A 10 -12.95 19.99 -23.22
N ALA A 11 -13.49 20.81 -22.31
CA ALA A 11 -14.49 20.38 -21.34
C ALA A 11 -15.76 21.26 -21.38
N THR A 12 -16.83 20.78 -20.76
CA THR A 12 -18.04 21.56 -20.53
C THR A 12 -17.75 22.69 -19.54
N LEU A 13 -18.11 23.92 -19.92
CA LEU A 13 -18.01 25.09 -19.06
C LEU A 13 -19.26 25.20 -18.18
N TYR A 14 -19.07 25.09 -16.87
CA TYR A 14 -20.13 25.29 -15.87
C TYR A 14 -20.13 26.72 -15.35
N ASP A 15 -21.31 27.23 -14.99
CA ASP A 15 -21.44 28.51 -14.29
C ASP A 15 -20.63 28.44 -12.98
N LYS A 16 -19.64 29.33 -12.86
CA LYS A 16 -18.74 29.37 -11.72
C LYS A 16 -19.47 29.69 -10.41
N ARG A 17 -20.68 30.27 -10.46
CA ARG A 17 -21.43 30.75 -9.29
C ARG A 17 -20.56 31.64 -8.40
N ASP A 18 -20.33 31.27 -7.14
CA ASP A 18 -19.45 32.02 -6.22
C ASP A 18 -17.95 31.80 -6.49
N GLY A 19 -17.62 30.77 -7.29
CA GLY A 19 -16.28 30.48 -7.77
C GLY A 19 -15.96 28.98 -7.81
N TYR A 20 -14.90 28.63 -8.52
CA TYR A 20 -14.37 27.27 -8.54
C TYR A 20 -13.64 26.93 -7.23
N LEU A 21 -13.73 25.67 -6.80
CA LEU A 21 -12.76 25.12 -5.87
C LEU A 21 -11.39 25.07 -6.53
N LYS A 22 -10.32 25.04 -5.72
CA LYS A 22 -8.95 24.95 -6.21
C LYS A 22 -8.41 23.55 -6.05
N THR A 23 -7.62 23.10 -7.02
CA THR A 23 -6.79 21.91 -6.86
C THR A 23 -5.66 22.18 -5.87
N ALA A 24 -4.94 21.14 -5.46
CA ALA A 24 -3.75 21.27 -4.61
C ALA A 24 -2.67 22.21 -5.20
N ARG A 25 -2.66 22.38 -6.53
CA ARG A 25 -1.74 23.29 -7.25
C ARG A 25 -2.30 24.72 -7.40
N GLY A 26 -3.44 25.01 -6.80
CA GLY A 26 -4.08 26.34 -6.84
C GLY A 26 -4.89 26.63 -8.11
N ASN A 27 -4.97 25.67 -9.04
CA ASN A 27 -5.72 25.84 -10.29
C ASN A 27 -7.23 25.74 -10.05
N PRO A 28 -8.05 26.48 -10.80
CA PRO A 28 -9.50 26.35 -10.73
C PRO A 28 -9.93 24.94 -11.18
N PHE A 29 -10.71 24.27 -10.36
CA PHE A 29 -11.27 22.96 -10.66
C PHE A 29 -12.59 23.17 -11.41
N GLY A 30 -12.52 23.23 -12.74
CA GLY A 30 -13.58 23.79 -13.59
C GLY A 30 -14.96 23.11 -13.52
N ASN A 31 -15.05 21.91 -12.97
CA ASN A 31 -16.29 21.17 -12.76
C ASN A 31 -16.72 21.11 -11.27
N VAL A 32 -16.08 21.85 -10.37
CA VAL A 32 -16.43 21.91 -8.95
C VAL A 32 -16.59 23.35 -8.51
N VAL A 33 -17.82 23.75 -8.20
CA VAL A 33 -18.20 25.14 -7.91
C VAL A 33 -18.73 25.29 -6.50
N LYS A 34 -18.56 26.49 -5.95
CA LYS A 34 -19.18 26.92 -4.71
C LYS A 34 -20.49 27.65 -5.02
N ASP A 35 -21.55 27.30 -4.29
CA ASP A 35 -22.88 27.87 -4.41
C ASP A 35 -23.43 28.13 -3.00
N GLY A 36 -23.23 29.34 -2.50
CA GLY A 36 -23.53 29.70 -1.11
C GLY A 36 -22.73 28.89 -0.10
N ASP A 37 -23.41 28.10 0.71
CA ASP A 37 -22.84 27.18 1.70
C ASP A 37 -22.55 25.77 1.13
N LYS A 38 -22.92 25.53 -0.13
CA LYS A 38 -22.75 24.24 -0.80
C LYS A 38 -21.56 24.22 -1.73
N VAL A 39 -21.11 23.00 -2.00
CA VAL A 39 -20.15 22.68 -3.05
C VAL A 39 -20.81 21.70 -3.99
N ILE A 40 -20.84 22.02 -5.29
CA ILE A 40 -21.44 21.19 -6.33
C ILE A 40 -20.33 20.67 -7.23
N MET A 41 -20.28 19.35 -7.41
CA MET A 41 -19.43 18.69 -8.39
C MET A 41 -20.28 18.25 -9.58
N HIS A 42 -19.91 18.74 -10.76
CA HIS A 42 -20.50 18.33 -12.03
C HIS A 42 -19.73 17.16 -12.60
N SER A 43 -20.41 16.03 -12.78
CA SER A 43 -19.80 14.83 -13.34
C SER A 43 -19.82 14.83 -14.87
N ALA A 44 -18.91 14.06 -15.47
CA ALA A 44 -18.87 13.86 -16.92
C ALA A 44 -20.15 13.20 -17.49
N THR A 45 -20.96 12.55 -16.66
CA THR A 45 -22.25 11.96 -17.06
C THR A 45 -23.41 12.95 -16.99
N GLY A 46 -23.16 14.21 -16.61
CA GLY A 46 -24.18 15.26 -16.50
C GLY A 46 -24.98 15.24 -15.20
N THR A 47 -24.60 14.41 -14.22
CA THR A 47 -25.20 14.40 -12.88
C THR A 47 -24.44 15.35 -11.95
N ASP A 48 -25.19 16.13 -11.18
CA ASP A 48 -24.64 17.02 -10.16
C ASP A 48 -24.64 16.35 -8.78
N PHE A 49 -23.53 16.49 -8.07
CA PHE A 49 -23.34 15.95 -6.74
C PHE A 49 -23.08 17.08 -5.73
N GLU A 50 -23.91 17.15 -4.68
CA GLU A 50 -23.60 17.99 -3.53
C GLU A 50 -22.49 17.33 -2.70
N VAL A 51 -21.34 18.01 -2.60
CA VAL A 51 -20.17 17.53 -1.88
C VAL A 51 -20.31 17.87 -0.40
N PRO A 52 -20.32 16.87 0.51
CA PRO A 52 -20.40 17.14 1.94
C PRO A 52 -19.17 17.89 2.44
N VAL A 53 -19.36 19.11 2.95
CA VAL A 53 -18.27 19.94 3.49
C VAL A 53 -18.13 19.69 4.99
N LEU A 54 -16.93 19.25 5.43
CA LEU A 54 -16.66 18.92 6.84
C LEU A 54 -16.96 20.08 7.79
N LYS A 55 -16.65 21.33 7.39
CA LYS A 55 -16.96 22.53 8.18
C LYS A 55 -18.46 22.70 8.43
N THR A 56 -19.29 22.46 7.40
CA THR A 56 -20.75 22.55 7.50
C THR A 56 -21.31 21.43 8.38
N LEU A 57 -20.78 20.20 8.24
CA LEU A 57 -21.14 19.07 9.10
C LEU A 57 -20.82 19.37 10.57
N SER A 58 -19.64 19.94 10.84
CA SER A 58 -19.22 20.33 12.18
C SER A 58 -20.08 21.42 12.80
N ALA A 59 -20.47 22.44 12.01
CA ALA A 59 -21.27 23.56 12.51
C ALA A 59 -22.73 23.19 12.76
N THR A 60 -23.29 22.30 11.94
CA THR A 60 -24.70 21.88 12.02
C THR A 60 -24.92 20.61 12.83
N GLY A 61 -23.84 19.89 13.18
CA GLY A 61 -23.93 18.62 13.92
C GLY A 61 -24.56 17.48 13.11
N THR A 62 -24.53 17.55 11.78
CA THR A 62 -25.23 16.61 10.89
C THR A 62 -24.37 15.42 10.45
N TRP A 63 -23.41 15.02 11.28
CA TRP A 63 -22.54 13.87 11.03
C TRP A 63 -23.33 12.58 10.84
N LYS A 64 -22.88 11.72 9.92
CA LYS A 64 -23.54 10.44 9.62
C LYS A 64 -23.29 9.37 10.68
N SER A 65 -22.25 9.52 11.49
CA SER A 65 -21.96 8.64 12.62
C SER A 65 -21.10 9.36 13.66
N PRO A 66 -21.11 8.90 14.93
CA PRO A 66 -20.18 9.37 15.96
C PRO A 66 -18.72 9.20 15.53
N ASP A 67 -18.38 8.08 14.88
CA ASP A 67 -17.01 7.83 14.40
C ASP A 67 -16.55 8.90 13.40
N ALA A 68 -17.44 9.36 12.51
CA ALA A 68 -17.12 10.41 11.56
C ALA A 68 -16.86 11.75 12.27
N GLU A 69 -17.68 12.09 13.26
CA GLU A 69 -17.45 13.29 14.08
C GLU A 69 -16.12 13.18 14.84
N VAL A 70 -15.86 12.07 15.51
CA VAL A 70 -14.62 11.88 16.27
C VAL A 70 -13.42 11.97 15.33
N ALA A 71 -13.42 11.20 14.24
CA ALA A 71 -12.29 11.12 13.31
C ALA A 71 -12.01 12.45 12.63
N MET A 72 -13.04 13.20 12.20
CA MET A 72 -12.87 14.39 11.36
C MET A 72 -13.12 15.73 12.06
N ALA A 73 -13.66 15.75 13.29
CA ALA A 73 -13.86 16.98 14.05
C ALA A 73 -13.08 17.02 15.36
N LYS A 74 -12.78 15.87 15.99
CA LYS A 74 -12.10 15.83 17.30
C LYS A 74 -10.62 15.48 17.19
N VAL A 75 -10.23 14.67 16.21
CA VAL A 75 -8.82 14.28 16.00
C VAL A 75 -8.19 15.15 14.91
N GLY A 76 -7.55 16.26 15.33
CA GLY A 76 -6.90 17.20 14.40
C GLY A 76 -5.86 16.55 13.49
N LYS A 77 -5.09 15.59 14.02
CA LYS A 77 -4.05 14.88 13.26
C LYS A 77 -4.57 14.19 12.00
N HIS A 78 -5.80 13.66 12.02
CA HIS A 78 -6.37 13.04 10.83
C HIS A 78 -6.52 14.03 9.67
N GLN A 79 -6.94 15.27 9.94
CA GLN A 79 -7.09 16.30 8.92
C GLN A 79 -5.74 16.85 8.45
N GLU A 80 -4.77 16.92 9.36
CA GLU A 80 -3.43 17.42 9.07
C GLU A 80 -2.65 16.49 8.17
N SER A 81 -2.69 15.17 8.44
CA SER A 81 -1.77 14.21 7.83
C SER A 81 -2.41 13.18 6.92
N LEU A 82 -3.71 12.88 7.01
CA LEU A 82 -4.31 11.83 6.17
C LEU A 82 -4.77 12.38 4.82
N GLU A 83 -4.69 11.51 3.84
CA GLU A 83 -5.54 11.57 2.66
C GLU A 83 -6.95 11.08 2.99
N CYS A 84 -7.99 11.67 2.38
CA CYS A 84 -9.36 11.19 2.56
C CYS A 84 -9.50 9.72 2.16
N TYR A 85 -8.82 9.32 1.08
CA TYR A 85 -8.84 7.95 0.59
C TYR A 85 -8.00 6.99 1.45
N ALA A 86 -7.18 7.47 2.40
CA ALA A 86 -6.57 6.58 3.40
C ALA A 86 -7.64 5.92 4.26
N CYS A 87 -8.75 6.60 4.56
CA CYS A 87 -9.85 6.03 5.34
C CYS A 87 -10.97 5.45 4.45
N HIS A 88 -11.20 6.06 3.29
CA HIS A 88 -12.33 5.70 2.43
C HIS A 88 -12.03 4.61 1.41
N ALA A 89 -10.77 4.29 1.11
CA ALA A 89 -10.45 3.14 0.27
C ALA A 89 -10.63 1.82 1.05
N SER A 90 -11.54 0.96 0.62
CA SER A 90 -11.82 -0.30 1.32
C SER A 90 -10.83 -1.42 1.00
N TRP A 91 -10.16 -1.37 -0.16
CA TRP A 91 -9.14 -2.33 -0.57
C TRP A 91 -8.25 -1.78 -1.68
N VAL A 92 -7.10 -2.40 -1.92
CA VAL A 92 -6.29 -2.18 -3.13
C VAL A 92 -5.89 -3.53 -3.72
N PRO A 93 -5.63 -3.64 -5.03
CA PRO A 93 -5.04 -4.85 -5.59
C PRO A 93 -3.61 -5.00 -5.06
N GLN A 94 -3.32 -6.12 -4.40
CA GLN A 94 -2.04 -6.42 -3.79
C GLN A 94 -1.33 -7.54 -4.56
N CYS A 95 -0.54 -7.16 -5.56
CA CYS A 95 0.22 -8.05 -6.44
C CYS A 95 1.60 -8.33 -5.84
N TYR A 96 1.69 -9.26 -4.88
CA TYR A 96 2.92 -9.53 -4.16
C TYR A 96 3.86 -10.45 -4.94
N GLY A 97 5.14 -10.09 -4.94
CA GLY A 97 6.28 -10.84 -5.50
C GLY A 97 6.15 -11.13 -6.99
N CYS A 98 7.10 -10.61 -7.79
CA CYS A 98 7.19 -10.85 -9.22
C CYS A 98 8.52 -11.55 -9.53
N HIS A 99 8.47 -12.75 -10.12
CA HIS A 99 9.66 -13.43 -10.63
C HIS A 99 9.82 -13.13 -12.12
N VAL A 100 10.87 -12.39 -12.44
CA VAL A 100 11.24 -12.03 -13.80
C VAL A 100 12.40 -12.91 -14.25
N GLN A 101 12.17 -13.76 -15.25
CA GLN A 101 13.23 -14.50 -15.91
C GLN A 101 13.56 -13.87 -17.26
N VAL A 102 14.82 -13.54 -17.48
CA VAL A 102 15.34 -13.12 -18.79
C VAL A 102 16.16 -14.28 -19.36
N ASN A 103 15.70 -14.86 -20.46
CA ASN A 103 16.32 -16.05 -21.05
C ASN A 103 16.90 -15.75 -22.43
N TYR A 104 18.23 -15.80 -22.56
CA TYR A 104 18.99 -15.59 -23.79
C TYR A 104 19.26 -16.88 -24.58
N GLY A 105 18.72 -18.02 -24.15
CA GLY A 105 18.84 -19.31 -24.80
C GLY A 105 18.01 -19.42 -26.09
N LYS A 106 17.65 -20.65 -26.44
CA LYS A 106 16.93 -20.98 -27.68
C LYS A 106 15.58 -21.61 -27.36
N ASP A 107 14.64 -21.47 -28.28
CA ASP A 107 13.36 -22.19 -28.24
C ASP A 107 13.53 -23.67 -28.61
N LYS A 108 12.42 -24.42 -28.57
CA LYS A 108 12.38 -25.85 -28.91
C LYS A 108 12.86 -26.21 -30.32
N ASN A 109 12.93 -25.23 -31.23
CA ASN A 109 13.39 -25.40 -32.61
C ASN A 109 14.83 -24.89 -32.80
N GLY A 110 15.52 -24.52 -31.72
CA GLY A 110 16.88 -23.98 -31.77
C GLY A 110 16.96 -22.51 -32.19
N LYS A 111 15.84 -21.78 -32.29
CA LYS A 111 15.86 -20.35 -32.61
C LYS A 111 16.13 -19.52 -31.36
N PRO A 112 17.02 -18.49 -31.41
CA PRO A 112 17.25 -17.61 -30.27
C PRO A 112 15.96 -16.99 -29.75
N LEU A 113 15.80 -16.99 -28.44
CA LEU A 113 14.71 -16.29 -27.77
C LEU A 113 14.89 -14.77 -27.94
N GLN A 114 13.77 -14.09 -28.19
CA GLN A 114 13.73 -12.65 -28.43
C GLN A 114 12.48 -12.04 -27.77
N ASN A 115 12.56 -10.75 -27.46
CA ASN A 115 11.45 -9.94 -27.01
C ASN A 115 11.51 -8.54 -27.64
N THR A 116 10.44 -7.77 -27.52
CA THR A 116 10.44 -6.37 -27.94
C THR A 116 11.46 -5.57 -27.14
N ASP A 117 12.35 -4.88 -27.84
CA ASP A 117 13.20 -3.84 -27.29
C ASP A 117 12.40 -2.54 -27.27
N TRP A 118 11.77 -2.26 -26.13
CA TRP A 118 10.93 -1.07 -25.94
C TRP A 118 11.71 0.23 -26.05
N ILE A 119 13.00 0.23 -25.73
CA ILE A 119 13.86 1.43 -25.81
C ILE A 119 14.19 1.73 -27.26
N ALA A 120 14.68 0.73 -28.01
CA ALA A 120 14.97 0.89 -29.42
C ALA A 120 13.69 1.22 -30.22
N SER A 121 12.57 0.57 -29.90
CA SER A 121 11.29 0.79 -30.57
C SER A 121 10.78 2.21 -30.38
N GLY A 122 10.75 2.69 -29.12
CA GLY A 122 10.29 4.05 -28.80
C GLY A 122 11.24 5.16 -29.29
N ASN A 123 12.53 4.85 -29.45
CA ASN A 123 13.51 5.78 -30.05
C ASN A 123 13.37 5.92 -31.57
N LYS A 124 12.77 4.93 -32.24
CA LYS A 124 12.54 5.00 -33.69
C LYS A 124 11.25 5.75 -33.98
N ARG A 125 11.36 7.06 -34.16
CA ARG A 125 10.22 7.95 -34.48
C ARG A 125 10.05 8.11 -35.99
N TYR A 126 8.80 8.02 -36.44
CA TYR A 126 8.41 8.27 -37.83
C TYR A 126 7.91 9.71 -38.01
N SER A 127 7.77 10.16 -39.26
CA SER A 127 7.39 11.53 -39.60
C SER A 127 5.98 11.94 -39.14
N ASP A 128 5.12 10.97 -38.87
CA ASP A 128 3.77 11.15 -38.32
C ASP A 128 3.73 11.18 -36.79
N GLY A 129 4.89 11.10 -36.13
CA GLY A 129 5.03 11.07 -34.67
C GLY A 129 4.85 9.68 -34.05
N SER A 130 4.59 8.64 -34.85
CA SER A 130 4.50 7.26 -34.37
C SER A 130 5.87 6.62 -34.14
N THR A 131 5.89 5.46 -33.47
CA THR A 131 7.09 4.69 -33.11
C THR A 131 7.04 3.27 -33.69
N ALA A 132 8.12 2.49 -33.60
CA ALA A 132 8.20 1.18 -34.25
C ALA A 132 7.12 0.17 -33.79
N GLU A 133 6.63 0.33 -32.56
CA GLU A 133 5.57 -0.47 -31.94
C GLU A 133 4.16 0.11 -32.16
N SER A 134 4.02 1.34 -32.66
CA SER A 134 2.72 2.03 -32.74
C SER A 134 1.72 1.38 -33.70
N ALA A 135 2.21 0.70 -34.74
CA ALA A 135 1.32 -0.02 -35.65
C ALA A 135 0.70 -1.23 -34.95
N VAL A 136 -0.64 -1.31 -34.92
CA VAL A 136 -1.37 -2.42 -34.31
C VAL A 136 -0.88 -3.75 -34.89
N GLY A 137 -0.48 -4.68 -34.03
CA GLY A 137 0.08 -5.97 -34.41
C GLY A 137 1.59 -5.99 -34.70
N SER A 138 2.25 -4.82 -34.71
CA SER A 138 3.72 -4.74 -34.69
C SER A 138 4.26 -5.27 -33.36
N LYS A 139 5.39 -5.97 -33.42
CA LYS A 139 6.16 -6.34 -32.23
C LYS A 139 7.27 -5.33 -31.90
N GLY A 140 7.35 -4.23 -32.65
CA GLY A 140 8.45 -3.28 -32.56
C GLY A 140 9.77 -3.89 -33.04
N ILE A 141 10.88 -3.29 -32.59
CA ILE A 141 12.23 -3.80 -32.80
C ILE A 141 12.46 -4.95 -31.84
N MET A 142 12.92 -6.10 -32.35
CA MET A 142 13.19 -7.28 -31.54
C MET A 142 14.64 -7.30 -31.06
N GLY A 143 14.83 -7.51 -29.76
CA GLY A 143 16.13 -7.69 -29.12
C GLY A 143 16.37 -9.14 -28.68
N PRO A 144 17.64 -9.51 -28.40
CA PRO A 144 17.97 -10.83 -27.87
C PRO A 144 17.45 -10.99 -26.44
N GLY A 145 17.04 -12.21 -26.11
CA GLY A 145 16.51 -12.56 -24.79
C GLY A 145 15.00 -12.44 -24.74
N LYS A 146 14.35 -13.39 -24.06
CA LYS A 146 12.91 -13.34 -23.79
C LYS A 146 12.66 -13.14 -22.31
N VAL A 147 11.80 -12.18 -22.00
CA VAL A 147 11.35 -11.91 -20.63
C VAL A 147 10.11 -12.76 -20.35
N PHE A 148 10.13 -13.47 -19.23
CA PHE A 148 9.00 -14.18 -18.67
C PHE A 148 8.72 -13.61 -17.29
N GLU A 149 7.46 -13.31 -17.04
CA GLU A 149 7.02 -12.76 -15.76
C GLU A 149 6.03 -13.73 -15.12
N LYS A 150 6.24 -14.01 -13.83
CA LYS A 150 5.31 -14.74 -12.98
C LYS A 150 5.09 -13.96 -11.70
N ARG A 151 3.89 -14.10 -11.13
CA ARG A 151 3.52 -13.50 -9.86
C ARG A 151 3.44 -14.58 -8.78
N SER A 152 3.80 -14.23 -7.55
CA SER A 152 3.67 -15.10 -6.38
C SER A 152 2.20 -15.21 -5.96
N TYR A 153 1.56 -14.11 -5.58
CA TYR A 153 0.13 -14.10 -5.26
C TYR A 153 -0.52 -12.73 -5.48
N LEU A 154 -1.84 -12.73 -5.67
CA LEU A 154 -2.67 -11.53 -5.77
C LEU A 154 -3.82 -11.60 -4.78
N ARG A 155 -4.07 -10.50 -4.08
CA ARG A 155 -5.19 -10.35 -3.16
C ARG A 155 -5.87 -9.01 -3.33
N TRP A 156 -7.14 -8.94 -2.96
CA TRP A 156 -7.91 -7.71 -2.82
C TRP A 156 -8.22 -7.56 -1.34
N GLU A 157 -7.45 -6.72 -0.67
CA GLU A 157 -7.45 -6.64 0.79
C GLU A 157 -7.08 -5.24 1.27
N GLU A 158 -7.16 -5.05 2.58
CA GLU A 158 -6.80 -3.77 3.22
C GLU A 158 -5.35 -3.39 2.89
N PRO A 159 -5.11 -2.12 2.53
CA PRO A 159 -3.80 -1.64 2.14
C PRO A 159 -2.85 -1.49 3.33
N VAL A 160 -1.55 -1.66 3.07
CA VAL A 160 -0.50 -1.09 3.91
C VAL A 160 -0.61 0.44 3.84
N LEU A 161 -0.23 1.16 4.90
CA LEU A 161 -0.15 2.62 4.86
C LEU A 161 1.28 3.10 4.78
N GLY A 162 1.45 4.24 4.12
CA GLY A 162 2.72 4.96 4.04
C GLY A 162 2.48 6.44 3.82
N ILE A 163 3.54 7.16 3.48
CA ILE A 163 3.53 8.57 3.15
C ILE A 163 3.64 8.71 1.63
N ASN A 164 2.78 9.54 1.02
CA ASN A 164 2.86 9.86 -0.41
C ASN A 164 3.85 11.01 -0.69
N GLY A 165 4.03 11.34 -1.97
CA GLY A 165 4.89 12.44 -2.40
C GLY A 165 4.47 13.84 -1.92
N GLU A 166 3.26 14.00 -1.38
CA GLU A 166 2.77 15.24 -0.76
C GLU A 166 2.96 15.24 0.77
N GLY A 167 3.58 14.20 1.33
CA GLY A 167 3.81 14.09 2.78
C GLY A 167 2.60 13.63 3.58
N ARG A 168 1.56 13.09 2.93
CA ARG A 168 0.33 12.63 3.57
C ARG A 168 0.23 11.11 3.64
N VAL A 169 -0.43 10.63 4.68
CA VAL A 169 -0.71 9.21 4.88
C VAL A 169 -1.66 8.72 3.81
N THR A 170 -1.27 7.66 3.13
CA THR A 170 -1.92 7.13 1.93
C THR A 170 -1.95 5.60 1.97
N PRO A 171 -2.92 4.95 1.29
CA PRO A 171 -2.81 3.53 0.94
C PRO A 171 -1.58 3.26 0.06
N LEU A 172 -0.90 2.15 0.32
CA LEU A 172 0.12 1.59 -0.55
C LEU A 172 -0.39 0.31 -1.22
N MET A 173 -0.03 0.14 -2.48
CA MET A 173 -0.13 -1.13 -3.21
C MET A 173 1.27 -1.59 -3.64
N PRO A 174 1.50 -2.89 -3.86
CA PRO A 174 2.75 -3.34 -4.43
C PRO A 174 2.83 -2.79 -5.84
N GLY A 175 3.93 -2.08 -6.13
CA GLY A 175 4.33 -1.73 -7.48
C GLY A 175 4.89 -2.97 -8.16
N CYS A 176 6.14 -2.90 -8.59
CA CYS A 176 6.86 -4.07 -9.08
C CYS A 176 7.79 -4.60 -7.99
N GLN A 177 7.49 -5.80 -7.49
CA GLN A 177 8.36 -6.48 -6.51
C GLN A 177 9.24 -7.54 -7.19
N ILE A 178 10.21 -7.08 -7.98
CA ILE A 178 10.96 -7.94 -8.91
C ILE A 178 12.08 -8.70 -8.21
N VAL A 179 12.03 -10.02 -8.31
CA VAL A 179 13.18 -10.93 -8.20
C VAL A 179 13.55 -11.37 -9.59
N TYR A 180 14.82 -11.27 -9.97
CA TYR A 180 15.23 -11.61 -11.34
C TYR A 180 16.16 -12.82 -11.43
N THR A 181 16.02 -13.54 -12.53
CA THR A 181 16.90 -14.64 -12.94
C THR A 181 17.31 -14.44 -14.39
N VAL A 182 18.60 -14.57 -14.68
CA VAL A 182 19.14 -14.42 -16.04
C VAL A 182 19.69 -15.76 -16.48
N ILE A 183 19.17 -16.29 -17.58
CA ILE A 183 19.66 -17.51 -18.23
C ILE A 183 20.51 -17.11 -19.43
N GLY A 184 21.75 -17.60 -19.46
CA GLY A 184 22.73 -17.38 -20.51
C GLY A 184 22.36 -18.06 -21.83
N ARG A 185 23.18 -17.81 -22.86
CA ARG A 185 23.00 -18.41 -24.19
C ARG A 185 23.28 -19.91 -24.20
N ASP A 186 24.08 -20.38 -23.25
CA ASP A 186 24.41 -21.78 -22.97
C ASP A 186 23.29 -22.52 -22.20
N GLY A 187 22.31 -21.79 -21.67
CA GLY A 187 21.23 -22.34 -20.86
C GLY A 187 21.50 -22.33 -19.36
N GLU A 188 22.67 -21.86 -18.93
CA GLU A 188 23.04 -21.80 -17.52
C GLU A 188 22.56 -20.50 -16.85
N ALA A 189 22.30 -20.56 -15.55
CA ALA A 189 21.91 -19.37 -14.79
C ALA A 189 23.13 -18.46 -14.54
N VAL A 190 23.10 -17.25 -15.09
CA VAL A 190 24.09 -16.19 -14.84
C VAL A 190 23.75 -15.41 -13.57
N ALA A 191 22.46 -15.28 -13.29
CA ALA A 191 21.94 -14.71 -12.06
C ALA A 191 20.74 -15.54 -11.63
N LEU A 192 20.68 -15.93 -10.35
CA LEU A 192 19.57 -16.70 -9.80
C LEU A 192 18.95 -15.94 -8.65
N ASN A 193 17.64 -15.68 -8.76
CA ASN A 193 16.83 -15.07 -7.70
C ASN A 193 17.43 -13.82 -7.04
N GLN A 194 17.92 -12.89 -7.85
CA GLN A 194 18.57 -11.67 -7.36
C GLN A 194 17.54 -10.57 -7.06
N LEU A 195 17.82 -9.80 -6.03
CA LEU A 195 17.12 -8.57 -5.68
C LEU A 195 18.06 -7.38 -5.90
N ALA A 196 17.54 -6.30 -6.49
CA ALA A 196 18.27 -5.04 -6.56
C ALA A 196 18.16 -4.29 -5.23
N LYS A 197 19.06 -3.33 -4.99
CA LYS A 197 19.16 -2.56 -3.75
C LYS A 197 19.08 -1.07 -4.04
N SER A 198 18.42 -0.30 -3.19
CA SER A 198 18.28 1.16 -3.30
C SER A 198 19.17 1.87 -2.27
N PHE A 199 20.43 2.13 -2.66
CA PHE A 199 21.40 2.85 -1.83
C PHE A 199 21.13 4.36 -1.72
N ASP A 200 20.45 4.90 -2.72
CA ASP A 200 19.91 6.26 -2.73
C ASP A 200 18.86 6.45 -1.64
N GLU A 201 17.82 5.61 -1.59
CA GLU A 201 16.78 5.70 -0.57
C GLU A 201 17.33 5.39 0.83
N GLN A 202 18.29 4.46 0.96
CA GLN A 202 19.00 4.24 2.24
C GLN A 202 19.59 5.55 2.80
N LYS A 203 20.27 6.32 1.94
CA LYS A 203 20.91 7.57 2.33
C LYS A 203 19.88 8.65 2.69
N GLU A 204 18.77 8.72 1.94
CA GLU A 204 17.69 9.68 2.20
C GLU A 204 16.95 9.38 3.51
N LEU A 205 16.75 8.10 3.82
CA LEU A 205 16.12 7.65 5.07
C LEU A 205 17.06 7.73 6.28
N GLY A 206 18.38 7.80 6.06
CA GLY A 206 19.37 7.81 7.14
C GLY A 206 19.41 6.51 7.95
N GLN A 207 19.08 5.38 7.33
CA GLN A 207 19.01 4.06 7.99
C GLN A 207 20.21 3.17 7.64
N SER A 208 20.48 2.15 8.46
CA SER A 208 21.60 1.22 8.23
C SER A 208 21.29 0.15 7.20
N ARG A 209 20.05 -0.34 7.12
CA ARG A 209 19.62 -1.31 6.13
C ARG A 209 19.44 -0.64 4.77
N THR A 210 19.92 -1.28 3.70
CA THR A 210 19.59 -0.84 2.34
C THR A 210 18.24 -1.43 1.94
N PRO A 211 17.23 -0.62 1.57
CA PRO A 211 15.98 -1.13 1.04
C PRO A 211 16.21 -1.99 -0.22
N ASP A 212 15.48 -3.09 -0.32
CA ASP A 212 15.37 -3.83 -1.58
C ASP A 212 14.58 -3.01 -2.59
N ALA A 213 15.07 -2.92 -3.82
CA ALA A 213 14.46 -2.19 -4.93
C ALA A 213 13.24 -2.93 -5.51
N ILE A 214 12.31 -3.25 -4.60
CA ILE A 214 10.98 -3.80 -4.83
C ILE A 214 10.00 -2.80 -4.26
N ASP A 215 9.05 -2.33 -5.06
CA ASP A 215 8.33 -1.09 -4.73
C ASP A 215 6.97 -1.32 -4.07
N MET A 216 6.64 -0.44 -3.12
CA MET A 216 5.30 -0.23 -2.59
C MET A 216 4.85 1.19 -2.94
N ALA A 217 3.93 1.30 -3.89
CA ALA A 217 3.50 2.55 -4.48
C ALA A 217 2.32 3.18 -3.71
N PRO A 218 2.42 4.47 -3.33
CA PRO A 218 1.28 5.32 -3.00
C PRO A 218 0.15 5.22 -4.04
N VAL A 219 -1.09 5.00 -3.58
CA VAL A 219 -2.22 4.86 -4.49
C VAL A 219 -3.51 5.47 -3.95
N GLN A 220 -4.23 6.17 -4.82
CA GLN A 220 -5.65 6.44 -4.67
C GLN A 220 -6.44 5.41 -5.49
N PRO A 221 -6.97 4.34 -4.88
CA PRO A 221 -7.66 3.29 -5.61
C PRO A 221 -9.10 3.67 -5.97
N HIS A 222 -9.68 2.97 -6.94
CA HIS A 222 -11.10 3.04 -7.31
C HIS A 222 -12.02 2.26 -6.35
N SER A 223 -11.63 2.16 -5.08
CA SER A 223 -12.34 1.43 -4.02
C SER A 223 -12.86 2.38 -2.93
N ALA A 224 -12.95 3.68 -3.20
CA ALA A 224 -13.52 4.65 -2.28
C ALA A 224 -14.99 4.31 -1.97
N GLN A 225 -15.31 4.19 -0.68
CA GLN A 225 -16.65 3.84 -0.18
C GLN A 225 -17.18 4.93 0.75
N ARG A 226 -18.52 5.01 0.83
CA ARG A 226 -19.20 5.90 1.78
C ARG A 226 -18.88 5.56 3.24
N LYS A 227 -18.81 4.26 3.55
CA LYS A 227 -18.37 3.76 4.86
C LYS A 227 -16.85 3.68 4.84
N ALA A 228 -16.22 4.44 5.72
CA ALA A 228 -14.78 4.40 5.92
C ALA A 228 -14.37 3.12 6.67
N ARG A 229 -13.10 2.72 6.58
CA ARG A 229 -12.56 1.61 7.37
C ARG A 229 -12.60 1.93 8.87
N THR A 230 -12.61 0.89 9.69
CA THR A 230 -12.71 1.06 11.15
C THR A 230 -11.40 1.61 11.74
N CYS A 231 -11.45 2.09 12.98
CA CYS A 231 -10.25 2.56 13.67
C CYS A 231 -9.20 1.43 13.78
N GLU A 232 -9.64 0.22 14.06
CA GLU A 232 -8.84 -0.98 14.29
C GLU A 232 -8.06 -1.38 13.02
N SER A 233 -8.65 -1.18 11.84
CA SER A 233 -8.02 -1.40 10.53
C SER A 233 -6.70 -0.61 10.38
N CYS A 234 -6.51 0.48 11.12
CA CYS A 234 -5.26 1.26 11.14
C CYS A 234 -4.47 1.05 12.43
N HIS A 235 -5.17 1.19 13.57
CA HIS A 235 -4.57 1.34 14.90
C HIS A 235 -4.26 0.00 15.59
N ASN A 236 -4.78 -1.11 15.04
CA ASN A 236 -4.60 -2.45 15.56
C ASN A 236 -4.32 -3.48 14.46
N ASN A 237 -3.78 -3.03 13.32
CA ASN A 237 -3.43 -3.89 12.19
C ASN A 237 -1.95 -3.77 11.88
N PRO A 238 -1.13 -4.82 12.12
CA PRO A 238 0.31 -4.77 11.85
C PRO A 238 0.61 -4.54 10.37
N LYS A 239 -0.24 -5.04 9.47
CA LYS A 239 -0.09 -4.83 8.04
C LYS A 239 -0.25 -3.35 7.68
N ALA A 240 -1.26 -2.68 8.23
CA ALA A 240 -1.49 -1.25 7.99
C ALA A 240 -0.30 -0.40 8.46
N MET A 241 0.34 -0.79 9.57
CA MET A 241 1.56 -0.14 10.10
C MET A 241 2.85 -0.52 9.36
N GLY A 242 2.79 -1.44 8.39
CA GLY A 242 3.92 -1.83 7.56
C GLY A 242 4.72 -3.03 8.07
N TYR A 243 4.31 -3.68 9.15
CA TYR A 243 4.99 -4.87 9.68
C TYR A 243 4.65 -6.16 8.91
N GLY A 244 3.86 -6.06 7.85
CA GLY A 244 3.40 -7.21 7.06
C GLY A 244 2.17 -7.92 7.63
N ILE A 245 1.63 -8.85 6.84
CA ILE A 245 0.46 -9.66 7.19
C ILE A 245 0.76 -10.43 8.48
N SER A 246 -0.10 -10.27 9.49
CA SER A 246 0.08 -10.84 10.82
C SER A 246 1.44 -10.54 11.47
N GLY A 247 2.00 -9.35 11.19
CA GLY A 247 3.31 -8.95 11.71
C GLY A 247 4.49 -9.59 10.98
N GLY A 248 4.28 -10.05 9.74
CA GLY A 248 5.36 -10.54 8.88
C GLY A 248 5.86 -11.92 9.27
N VAL A 249 5.10 -12.66 10.09
CA VAL A 249 5.49 -13.99 10.58
C VAL A 249 5.36 -15.10 9.52
N PHE A 250 4.70 -14.80 8.40
CA PHE A 250 4.51 -15.74 7.30
C PHE A 250 5.63 -15.64 6.27
N GLN A 251 5.80 -16.69 5.47
CA GLN A 251 6.69 -16.71 4.30
C GLN A 251 8.17 -16.33 4.56
N LEU A 252 8.65 -16.44 5.80
CA LEU A 252 10.06 -16.18 6.19
C LEU A 252 11.07 -17.22 5.67
N GLY A 253 10.63 -18.15 4.82
CA GLY A 253 11.45 -19.22 4.26
C GLY A 253 12.31 -18.82 3.07
N TYR A 254 12.08 -17.64 2.46
CA TYR A 254 12.72 -17.25 1.20
C TYR A 254 14.27 -17.29 1.22
N PRO A 255 14.98 -16.96 2.30
CA PRO A 255 16.46 -17.03 2.31
C PRO A 255 17.03 -18.46 2.29
N ARG A 256 16.18 -19.50 2.29
CA ARG A 256 16.58 -20.91 2.33
C ARG A 256 16.07 -21.65 1.11
N ASP A 257 16.87 -22.61 0.65
CA ASP A 257 16.44 -23.52 -0.39
C ASP A 257 15.36 -24.43 0.18
N ILE A 258 14.27 -24.61 -0.58
CA ILE A 258 13.22 -25.55 -0.23
C ILE A 258 13.48 -26.84 -0.98
N VAL A 259 13.67 -27.91 -0.20
CA VAL A 259 13.79 -29.27 -0.67
C VAL A 259 12.57 -30.05 -0.19
N GLU A 260 11.82 -30.61 -1.13
CA GLU A 260 10.68 -31.48 -0.86
C GLU A 260 11.15 -32.94 -0.97
N ASP A 261 11.59 -33.49 0.17
CA ASP A 261 12.07 -34.87 0.28
C ASP A 261 11.96 -35.37 1.74
N LEU A 262 12.39 -36.60 2.02
CA LEU A 262 12.47 -37.14 3.38
C LEU A 262 13.37 -36.27 4.27
N ILE A 263 12.81 -35.74 5.36
CA ILE A 263 13.52 -34.92 6.34
C ILE A 263 13.63 -35.64 7.69
N ASP A 264 14.74 -35.41 8.38
CA ASP A 264 14.86 -35.74 9.81
C ASP A 264 13.98 -34.75 10.59
N GLN A 265 12.96 -35.26 11.29
CA GLN A 265 12.00 -34.41 12.00
C GLN A 265 12.60 -33.61 13.17
N LYS A 266 13.72 -34.05 13.74
CA LYS A 266 14.39 -33.37 14.86
C LYS A 266 15.31 -32.26 14.38
N THR A 267 16.01 -32.48 13.28
CA THR A 267 17.04 -31.54 12.78
C THR A 267 16.58 -30.70 11.59
N GLY A 268 15.51 -31.12 10.89
CA GLY A 268 15.05 -30.52 9.64
C GLY A 268 15.95 -30.77 8.44
N GLN A 269 16.97 -31.63 8.57
CA GLN A 269 17.90 -31.94 7.48
C GLN A 269 17.30 -32.94 6.49
N VAL A 270 17.61 -32.76 5.22
CA VAL A 270 17.24 -33.69 4.14
C VAL A 270 18.04 -34.98 4.31
N ILE A 271 17.34 -36.11 4.41
CA ILE A 271 17.93 -37.45 4.64
C ILE A 271 18.64 -37.98 3.38
N PRO A 272 18.07 -37.87 2.17
CA PRO A 272 18.76 -38.36 0.98
C PRO A 272 20.03 -37.58 0.67
N GLY A 273 21.14 -38.33 0.52
CA GLY A 273 22.44 -37.76 0.13
C GLY A 273 22.49 -37.18 -1.29
N ARG A 274 21.45 -37.40 -2.10
CA ARG A 274 21.24 -36.75 -3.40
C ARG A 274 19.79 -36.29 -3.49
N HIS A 275 19.59 -34.99 -3.64
CA HIS A 275 18.28 -34.38 -3.82
C HIS A 275 18.39 -33.23 -4.84
N LYS A 276 17.25 -32.75 -5.29
CA LYS A 276 17.15 -31.53 -6.11
C LYS A 276 16.50 -30.44 -5.26
N ILE A 277 16.90 -29.19 -5.50
CA ILE A 277 16.23 -28.03 -4.93
C ILE A 277 14.98 -27.77 -5.77
N GLN A 278 13.81 -27.77 -5.15
CA GLN A 278 12.54 -27.47 -5.82
C GLN A 278 12.30 -25.97 -5.93
N ILE A 279 12.59 -25.23 -4.85
CA ILE A 279 12.49 -23.76 -4.84
C ILE A 279 13.83 -23.20 -4.35
N PRO A 280 14.64 -22.64 -5.25
CA PRO A 280 15.88 -21.98 -4.86
C PRO A 280 15.60 -20.76 -4.01
N LYS A 281 16.48 -20.48 -3.05
CA LYS A 281 16.37 -19.32 -2.16
C LYS A 281 16.39 -17.99 -2.92
N ILE A 282 15.83 -16.97 -2.28
CA ILE A 282 16.03 -15.55 -2.54
C ILE A 282 16.81 -15.04 -1.32
N ALA A 283 18.14 -15.04 -1.42
CA ALA A 283 19.02 -14.88 -0.25
C ALA A 283 18.76 -13.60 0.57
N ASP A 284 18.39 -12.53 -0.12
CA ASP A 284 18.23 -11.20 0.46
C ASP A 284 16.83 -10.91 1.01
N LEU A 285 15.85 -11.80 0.76
CA LEU A 285 14.46 -11.60 1.16
C LEU A 285 14.16 -12.23 2.52
N ASP A 286 14.64 -11.62 3.60
CA ASP A 286 14.47 -12.11 4.97
C ASP A 286 13.14 -11.66 5.64
N TYR A 287 12.12 -11.36 4.84
CA TYR A 287 10.82 -10.85 5.27
C TYR A 287 9.68 -11.26 4.30
N ASP A 288 8.43 -11.18 4.76
CA ASP A 288 7.24 -11.36 3.90
C ASP A 288 7.07 -10.19 2.93
N TRP A 289 6.66 -10.42 1.68
CA TRP A 289 6.46 -9.39 0.65
C TRP A 289 5.61 -8.18 1.07
N SER A 290 4.69 -8.35 2.02
CA SER A 290 3.85 -7.26 2.53
C SER A 290 4.52 -6.40 3.62
N THR A 291 5.71 -6.77 4.07
CA THR A 291 6.48 -6.07 5.10
C THR A 291 7.23 -4.91 4.47
N ILE A 292 6.98 -3.69 4.93
CA ILE A 292 7.77 -2.50 4.57
C ILE A 292 8.64 -2.01 5.72
N ILE A 293 8.35 -2.41 6.96
CA ILE A 293 9.15 -2.11 8.16
C ILE A 293 9.56 -3.40 8.86
N LYS A 294 10.86 -3.55 9.13
CA LYS A 294 11.43 -4.61 9.99
C LYS A 294 12.55 -3.99 10.81
N ASP A 295 12.61 -4.33 12.10
CA ASP A 295 13.62 -3.79 13.02
C ASP A 295 13.68 -2.24 12.99
N ASP A 296 12.49 -1.62 12.91
CA ASP A 296 12.28 -0.18 12.76
C ASP A 296 12.87 0.48 11.50
N GLN A 297 13.32 -0.32 10.53
CA GLN A 297 13.89 0.18 9.27
C GLN A 297 13.04 -0.23 8.07
N GLN A 298 13.03 0.63 7.06
CA GLN A 298 12.33 0.36 5.81
C GLN A 298 13.06 -0.74 5.03
N VAL A 299 12.37 -1.83 4.71
CA VAL A 299 13.02 -3.00 4.07
C VAL A 299 12.94 -2.99 2.55
N GLN A 300 11.95 -2.30 2.00
CA GLN A 300 11.71 -2.21 0.57
C GLN A 300 11.35 -0.78 0.19
N THR A 301 11.52 -0.42 -1.08
CA THR A 301 11.31 0.97 -1.50
C THR A 301 9.84 1.39 -1.41
N VAL A 302 9.58 2.66 -1.08
CA VAL A 302 8.20 3.18 -0.97
C VAL A 302 8.06 4.45 -1.80
N GLY A 303 7.52 4.33 -3.01
CA GLY A 303 7.18 5.50 -3.82
C GLY A 303 8.39 6.35 -4.20
N THR A 304 9.51 5.70 -4.53
CA THR A 304 10.87 6.23 -4.82
C THR A 304 10.94 7.43 -5.76
N HIS A 305 9.86 7.71 -6.48
CA HIS A 305 9.75 8.81 -7.42
C HIS A 305 9.59 10.17 -6.73
N TRP A 306 9.30 10.22 -5.42
CA TRP A 306 9.04 11.45 -4.69
C TRP A 306 9.83 11.54 -3.36
N PRO A 307 10.47 12.69 -3.06
CA PRO A 307 11.33 12.84 -1.86
C PRO A 307 10.63 12.68 -0.51
N LEU A 308 9.30 12.85 -0.46
CA LEU A 308 8.54 12.72 0.79
C LEU A 308 7.96 11.32 1.00
N SER A 309 7.93 10.49 -0.05
CA SER A 309 7.40 9.14 0.05
C SER A 309 8.28 8.28 0.94
N ARG A 310 7.64 7.46 1.78
CA ARG A 310 8.30 6.53 2.70
C ARG A 310 7.28 5.68 3.42
N ALA A 311 7.74 4.62 4.08
CA ALA A 311 6.96 3.94 5.11
C ALA A 311 6.56 4.92 6.24
N LEU A 312 5.56 4.55 7.03
CA LEU A 312 5.15 5.37 8.19
C LEU A 312 6.34 5.55 9.16
N PRO A 313 6.67 6.79 9.56
CA PRO A 313 7.71 7.05 10.55
C PRO A 313 7.42 6.34 11.88
N LYS A 314 8.48 6.01 12.63
CA LYS A 314 8.35 5.30 13.90
C LYS A 314 7.41 6.04 14.86
N GLU A 315 7.56 7.34 14.99
CA GLU A 315 6.75 8.18 15.88
C GLU A 315 5.25 8.11 15.52
N MET A 316 4.95 7.99 14.22
CA MET A 316 3.58 7.84 13.74
C MET A 316 3.05 6.43 14.02
N ARG A 317 3.84 5.39 13.80
CA ARG A 317 3.49 4.00 14.16
C ARG A 317 3.23 3.86 15.66
N ASP A 318 4.12 4.38 16.49
CA ASP A 318 3.99 4.38 17.95
C ASP A 318 2.73 5.14 18.42
N ALA A 319 2.40 6.27 17.78
CA ALA A 319 1.19 7.04 18.10
C ALA A 319 -0.10 6.37 17.57
N MET A 320 0.00 5.57 16.52
CA MET A 320 -1.11 4.81 15.98
C MET A 320 -1.37 3.54 16.79
N GLU A 321 -0.33 2.90 17.30
CA GLU A 321 -0.41 1.62 17.98
C GLU A 321 -1.22 1.70 19.27
N ARG A 322 -2.27 0.88 19.36
CA ARG A 322 -3.16 0.84 20.53
C ARG A 322 -2.97 -0.39 21.41
N THR A 323 -1.93 -1.19 21.18
CA THR A 323 -1.65 -2.43 21.94
C THR A 323 -1.67 -2.18 23.45
N GLY A 324 -1.14 -1.03 23.91
CA GLY A 324 -1.16 -0.65 25.33
C GLY A 324 -2.55 -0.48 25.95
N LEU A 325 -3.55 -0.02 25.17
CA LEU A 325 -4.94 0.11 25.64
C LEU A 325 -5.57 -1.26 25.93
N CYS A 326 -5.28 -2.25 25.08
CA CYS A 326 -5.76 -3.62 25.24
C CYS A 326 -5.05 -4.34 26.40
N MET A 327 -3.72 -4.23 26.45
CA MET A 327 -2.89 -4.91 27.44
C MET A 327 -3.14 -4.43 28.87
N GLY A 328 -3.58 -3.18 29.07
CA GLY A 328 -3.97 -2.66 30.38
C GLY A 328 -5.04 -3.52 31.06
N CYS A 329 -6.06 -3.97 30.31
CA CYS A 329 -7.12 -4.82 30.85
C CYS A 329 -6.70 -6.30 30.92
N HIS A 330 -6.07 -6.84 29.86
CA HIS A 330 -5.68 -8.25 29.81
C HIS A 330 -4.61 -8.62 30.84
N LYS A 331 -3.74 -7.68 31.25
CA LYS A 331 -2.80 -7.91 32.35
C LYS A 331 -3.52 -8.21 33.66
N GLU A 332 -4.61 -7.51 33.95
CA GLU A 332 -5.40 -7.69 35.17
C GLU A 332 -6.26 -8.97 35.17
N MET A 333 -6.38 -9.70 34.05
CA MET A 333 -6.95 -11.05 34.06
C MET A 333 -6.15 -12.03 34.93
N SER A 334 -4.85 -11.73 35.14
CA SER A 334 -4.01 -12.50 36.07
C SER A 334 -4.29 -12.21 37.54
N ASN A 335 -5.01 -11.12 37.85
CA ASN A 335 -5.43 -10.75 39.19
C ASN A 335 -6.83 -11.33 39.47
N ALA A 336 -6.88 -12.53 40.05
CA ALA A 336 -8.12 -13.27 40.25
C ALA A 336 -9.17 -12.50 41.07
N GLU A 337 -8.76 -11.73 42.08
CA GLU A 337 -9.69 -10.98 42.93
C GLU A 337 -10.32 -9.82 42.17
N LEU A 338 -9.51 -9.07 41.42
CA LEU A 338 -10.00 -7.95 40.61
C LEU A 338 -10.83 -8.46 39.44
N TRP A 339 -10.36 -9.49 38.74
CA TRP A 339 -11.02 -10.05 37.58
C TRP A 339 -12.41 -10.60 37.93
N ALA A 340 -12.57 -11.28 39.06
CA ALA A 340 -13.87 -11.77 39.52
C ALA A 340 -14.92 -10.66 39.72
N LYS A 341 -14.51 -9.41 39.98
CA LYS A 341 -15.42 -8.26 40.16
C LYS A 341 -15.91 -7.67 38.83
N VAL A 342 -15.14 -7.82 37.76
CA VAL A 342 -15.38 -7.17 36.46
C VAL A 342 -15.70 -8.14 35.33
N ALA A 343 -15.37 -9.42 35.49
CA ALA A 343 -15.60 -10.46 34.49
C ALA A 343 -17.10 -10.77 34.36
N THR A 344 -17.58 -10.75 33.13
CA THR A 344 -18.91 -11.22 32.76
C THR A 344 -18.80 -12.52 31.97
N PRO A 345 -19.69 -13.51 32.18
CA PRO A 345 -19.70 -14.73 31.37
C PRO A 345 -19.88 -14.46 29.88
N GLY A 346 -19.17 -15.21 29.04
CA GLY A 346 -19.21 -15.08 27.58
C GLY A 346 -18.10 -14.19 27.01
N GLN A 347 -18.12 -14.01 25.69
CA GLN A 347 -17.24 -13.08 24.99
C GLN A 347 -17.98 -11.79 24.67
N LEU A 348 -17.34 -10.65 24.93
CA LEU A 348 -17.85 -9.35 24.52
C LEU A 348 -17.61 -9.14 23.03
N ASN A 349 -18.63 -8.69 22.31
CA ASN A 349 -18.46 -8.14 20.96
C ASN A 349 -17.87 -6.71 21.01
N ASP A 350 -17.55 -6.14 19.85
CA ASP A 350 -16.90 -4.83 19.75
C ASP A 350 -17.70 -3.71 20.44
N ALA A 351 -19.03 -3.68 20.25
CA ALA A 351 -19.89 -2.67 20.86
C ALA A 351 -19.91 -2.79 22.39
N GLN A 352 -19.92 -4.02 22.90
CA GLN A 352 -19.86 -4.29 24.33
C GLN A 352 -18.50 -3.92 24.94
N HIS A 353 -17.39 -4.18 24.21
CA HIS A 353 -16.06 -3.75 24.61
C HIS A 353 -15.97 -2.21 24.68
N ILE A 354 -16.46 -1.51 23.66
CA ILE A 354 -16.48 -0.03 23.65
C ILE A 354 -17.26 0.51 24.85
N GLU A 355 -18.44 -0.06 25.14
CA GLU A 355 -19.25 0.41 26.25
C GLU A 355 -18.61 0.14 27.62
N LEU A 356 -17.90 -0.99 27.78
CA LEU A 356 -17.11 -1.25 28.98
C LEU A 356 -16.01 -0.20 29.15
N MET A 357 -15.27 0.12 28.08
CA MET A 357 -14.23 1.15 28.11
C MET A 357 -14.82 2.53 28.44
N ASN A 358 -15.99 2.87 27.90
CA ASN A 358 -16.70 4.11 28.24
C ASN A 358 -17.06 4.19 29.73
N LYS A 359 -17.57 3.08 30.31
CA LYS A 359 -17.87 3.00 31.74
C LYS A 359 -16.62 3.17 32.58
N MET A 360 -15.52 2.51 32.22
CA MET A 360 -14.23 2.65 32.90
C MET A 360 -13.71 4.09 32.84
N PHE A 361 -13.80 4.74 31.68
CA PHE A 361 -13.37 6.13 31.52
C PHE A 361 -14.20 7.09 32.40
N LYS A 362 -15.53 6.93 32.43
CA LYS A 362 -16.42 7.73 33.27
C LYS A 362 -16.13 7.51 34.76
N ALA A 363 -15.97 6.25 35.20
CA ALA A 363 -15.63 5.92 36.58
C ALA A 363 -14.27 6.51 36.99
N TYR A 364 -13.28 6.44 36.11
CA TYR A 364 -11.99 7.08 36.36
C TYR A 364 -12.11 8.60 36.46
N ALA A 365 -12.89 9.24 35.58
CA ALA A 365 -13.15 10.67 35.66
C ALA A 365 -13.83 11.07 36.98
N ASP A 366 -14.77 10.26 37.48
CA ASP A 366 -15.40 10.48 38.78
C ASP A 366 -14.43 10.31 39.95
N SER A 367 -13.41 9.45 39.84
CA SER A 367 -12.34 9.32 40.85
C SER A 367 -11.37 10.50 40.91
N LYS A 368 -11.43 11.42 39.94
CA LYS A 368 -10.62 12.64 39.88
C LYS A 368 -11.32 13.87 40.45
N LYS A 369 -12.59 13.74 40.79
CA LYS A 369 -13.33 14.72 41.60
C LYS A 369 -13.02 14.45 43.06
#